data_AF-A0ABD2VFR9-F1
#
_entry.id   AF-A0ABD2VFR9-F1
#
_cell.length_a   1.000
_cell.length_b   1.000
_cell.length_c   1.000
_cell.angle_alpha   90.00
_cell.angle_beta   90.00
_cell.angle_gamma   90.00
#
_symmetry.space_group_name_H-M   'P 1'
#
loop_
_entity.id
_entity.type
_entity.pdbx_description
1 polymer ?
#
loop_
_entity_poly.entity_id
_entity_poly.type
_entity_poly.pdbx_seq_one_letter_code
_entity_poly.pdbx_strand_id
1 'polypeptide(L)'
;VHFVLSHLPNFNAISGVSLIAAIMSLSYCTIAWVASLEKGVQPDVDYGYKAKNTGEAFFNFFGGLGEVAFAYAGHNVVLEIQATIPSTPEKPSKGPMWKGVVVAYTVVALCYFPVALIGYYTFGNSVSDNILISLNKPTWLIVLANAFVVIHIIGSYQLYAIPVFDMVETYLVKKRRFKPTWYLRFVTRNLYV
;
A
#
# COMPACT_ATOMS: atom_id res chain seq x y z
N VAL A 1 15.45 10.76 1.02
CA VAL A 1 14.22 11.06 1.80
C VAL A 1 14.02 10.07 2.95
N HIS A 2 14.08 8.77 2.69
CA HIS A 2 13.94 7.71 3.71
C HIS A 2 14.90 7.85 4.90
N PHE A 3 16.17 8.19 4.66
CA PHE A 3 17.14 8.49 5.72
C PHE A 3 16.68 9.58 6.71
N VAL A 4 16.01 10.63 6.23
CA VAL A 4 15.54 11.73 7.11
C VAL A 4 14.25 11.33 7.81
N LEU A 5 13.33 10.65 7.11
CA LEU A 5 12.05 10.22 7.68
C LEU A 5 12.20 9.10 8.71
N SER A 6 13.21 8.23 8.57
CA SER A 6 13.47 7.12 9.51
C SER A 6 13.82 7.60 10.93
N HIS A 7 14.30 8.83 11.09
CA HIS A 7 14.66 9.39 12.38
C HIS A 7 13.48 9.98 13.17
N LEU A 8 12.28 10.05 12.58
CA LEU A 8 11.09 10.53 13.26
C LEU A 8 10.74 9.67 14.50
N PRO A 9 10.26 10.30 15.59
CA PRO A 9 10.22 9.67 16.90
C PRO A 9 9.12 8.61 17.07
N ASN A 10 8.00 8.70 16.35
CA ASN A 10 6.85 7.79 16.49
C ASN A 10 5.90 7.86 15.27
N PHE A 11 4.96 6.91 15.17
CA PHE A 11 3.91 6.88 14.14
C PHE A 11 3.09 8.18 14.05
N ASN A 12 2.80 8.84 15.18
CA ASN A 12 2.06 10.10 15.22
C ASN A 12 2.81 11.25 14.52
N ALA A 13 4.15 11.29 14.59
CA ALA A 13 4.98 12.26 13.88
C ALA A 13 4.97 12.05 12.34
N ILE A 14 4.54 10.87 11.88
CA ILE A 14 4.44 10.50 10.46
C ILE A 14 3.01 10.62 9.95
N SER A 15 2.03 10.94 10.81
CA SER A 15 0.62 11.12 10.43
C SER A 15 0.41 12.08 9.26
N GLY A 16 1.16 13.19 9.19
CA GLY A 16 1.11 14.12 8.05
C GLY A 16 1.64 13.51 6.75
N VAL A 17 2.74 12.76 6.82
CA VAL A 17 3.31 12.03 5.67
C VAL A 17 2.35 10.92 5.23
N SER A 18 1.73 10.22 6.18
CA SER A 18 0.73 9.19 5.93
C SER A 18 -0.52 9.77 5.27
N LEU A 19 -0.99 10.95 5.71
CA LEU A 19 -2.12 11.63 5.10
C LEU A 19 -1.81 12.02 3.65
N ILE A 20 -0.64 12.61 3.39
CA ILE A 20 -0.21 12.93 2.03
C ILE A 20 -0.14 11.65 1.18
N ALA A 21 0.46 10.59 1.69
CA ALA A 21 0.54 9.31 0.98
C ALA A 21 -0.84 8.72 0.68
N ALA A 22 -1.82 8.84 1.59
CA ALA A 22 -3.19 8.41 1.38
C ALA A 22 -3.89 9.23 0.30
N ILE A 23 -3.75 10.57 0.33
CA ILE A 23 -4.32 11.45 -0.71
C ILE A 23 -3.71 11.14 -2.08
N MET A 24 -2.39 10.92 -2.17
CA MET A 24 -1.74 10.52 -3.41
C MET A 24 -2.26 9.16 -3.90
N SER A 25 -2.52 8.22 -2.99
CA SER A 25 -3.12 6.92 -3.32
C SER A 25 -4.48 7.04 -3.97
N LEU A 26 -5.37 7.79 -3.31
CA LEU A 26 -6.71 8.09 -3.81
C LEU A 26 -6.67 8.83 -5.15
N SER A 27 -5.68 9.69 -5.34
CA SER A 27 -5.52 10.46 -6.57
C SER A 27 -5.11 9.58 -7.73
N TYR A 28 -4.05 8.75 -7.58
CA TYR A 28 -3.60 7.91 -8.70
C TYR A 28 -4.60 6.79 -9.02
N CYS A 29 -5.31 6.23 -8.03
CA CYS A 29 -6.32 5.20 -8.32
C CYS A 29 -7.51 5.83 -9.06
N THR A 30 -7.91 7.05 -8.67
CA THR A 30 -8.97 7.79 -9.36
C THR A 30 -8.59 8.10 -10.79
N ILE A 31 -7.36 8.58 -11.01
CA ILE A 31 -6.84 8.78 -12.37
C ILE A 31 -6.88 7.48 -13.17
N ALA A 32 -6.45 6.35 -12.59
CA ALA A 32 -6.40 5.07 -13.28
C ALA A 32 -7.78 4.62 -13.77
N TRP A 33 -8.80 4.61 -12.91
CA TRP A 33 -10.12 4.12 -13.32
C TRP A 33 -10.89 5.15 -14.16
N VAL A 34 -10.81 6.45 -13.86
CA VAL A 34 -11.46 7.49 -14.66
C VAL A 34 -10.87 7.55 -16.06
N ALA A 35 -9.54 7.56 -16.19
CA ALA A 35 -8.90 7.58 -17.50
C ALA A 35 -9.18 6.31 -18.31
N SER A 36 -9.30 5.16 -17.64
CA SER A 36 -9.70 3.90 -18.30
C SER A 36 -11.15 3.97 -18.79
N LEU A 37 -12.05 4.57 -18.01
CA LEU A 37 -13.45 4.76 -18.38
C LEU A 37 -13.58 5.72 -19.58
N GLU A 38 -12.91 6.85 -19.53
CA GLU A 38 -12.88 7.86 -20.61
C GLU A 38 -12.29 7.31 -21.91
N LYS A 39 -11.28 6.44 -21.81
CA LYS A 39 -10.68 5.80 -22.98
C LYS A 39 -11.67 4.87 -23.71
N GLY A 40 -12.66 4.34 -22.97
CA GLY A 40 -13.67 3.42 -23.49
C GLY A 40 -13.08 2.08 -23.93
N VAL A 41 -13.97 1.13 -24.23
CA VAL A 41 -13.59 -0.20 -24.70
C VAL A 41 -12.73 -0.08 -25.97
N GLN A 42 -11.54 -0.69 -25.94
CA GLN A 42 -10.63 -0.63 -27.08
C GLN A 42 -11.14 -1.47 -28.26
N PRO A 43 -10.91 -1.04 -29.52
CA PRO A 43 -11.11 -1.91 -30.66
C PRO A 43 -10.20 -3.13 -30.49
N ASP A 44 -10.77 -4.34 -30.63
CA ASP A 44 -10.09 -5.64 -30.42
C ASP A 44 -9.88 -6.07 -28.96
N VAL A 45 -10.70 -5.58 -28.03
CA VAL A 45 -10.72 -6.13 -26.66
C VAL A 45 -11.11 -7.62 -26.68
N ASP A 46 -10.34 -8.45 -26.00
CA ASP A 46 -10.64 -9.86 -25.77
C ASP A 46 -10.76 -10.12 -24.27
N TYR A 47 -11.79 -10.85 -23.86
CA TYR A 47 -12.04 -11.23 -22.47
C TYR A 47 -11.79 -12.72 -22.20
N GLY A 48 -11.25 -13.43 -23.19
CA GLY A 48 -10.81 -14.81 -23.08
C GLY A 48 -9.59 -14.96 -22.16
N TYR A 49 -9.30 -16.21 -21.80
CA TYR A 49 -8.15 -16.53 -20.97
C TYR A 49 -6.82 -16.14 -21.65
N LYS A 50 -5.93 -15.48 -20.91
CA LYS A 50 -4.55 -15.23 -21.37
C LYS A 50 -3.75 -16.53 -21.55
N ALA A 51 -4.13 -17.59 -20.83
CA ALA A 51 -3.40 -18.85 -20.79
C ALA A 51 -3.56 -19.67 -22.08
N LYS A 52 -2.48 -20.27 -22.56
CA LYS A 52 -2.47 -21.09 -23.78
C LYS A 52 -2.95 -22.52 -23.54
N ASN A 53 -2.92 -22.98 -22.28
CA ASN A 53 -3.33 -24.32 -21.89
C ASN A 53 -3.85 -24.35 -20.43
N THR A 54 -4.44 -25.48 -20.04
CA THR A 54 -5.05 -25.67 -18.71
C THR A 54 -4.04 -25.55 -17.55
N GLY A 55 -2.79 -25.99 -17.75
CA GLY A 55 -1.75 -25.89 -16.72
C GLY A 55 -1.36 -24.44 -16.44
N GLU A 56 -1.17 -23.65 -17.49
CA GLU A 56 -0.91 -22.22 -17.38
C GLU A 56 -2.10 -21.49 -16.75
N ALA A 57 -3.33 -21.84 -17.12
CA ALA A 57 -4.53 -21.27 -16.51
C ALA A 57 -4.59 -21.53 -14.99
N PHE A 58 -4.21 -22.74 -14.56
CA PHE A 58 -4.13 -23.10 -13.14
C PHE A 58 -3.10 -22.23 -12.40
N PHE A 59 -1.87 -22.11 -12.91
CA PHE A 59 -0.85 -21.27 -12.26
C PHE A 59 -1.22 -19.78 -12.26
N ASN A 60 -1.78 -19.26 -13.35
CA ASN A 60 -2.24 -17.87 -13.42
C ASN A 60 -3.36 -17.58 -12.40
N PHE A 61 -4.27 -18.53 -12.19
CA PHE A 61 -5.31 -18.40 -11.17
C PHE A 61 -4.72 -18.29 -9.76
N PHE A 62 -3.78 -19.17 -9.38
CA PHE A 62 -3.11 -19.09 -8.09
C PHE A 62 -2.21 -17.85 -7.95
N GLY A 63 -1.59 -17.41 -9.05
CA GLY A 63 -0.86 -16.14 -9.12
C GLY A 63 -1.77 -14.95 -8.77
N GLY A 64 -2.93 -14.87 -9.40
CA GLY A 64 -3.93 -13.83 -9.12
C GLY A 64 -4.45 -13.87 -7.68
N LEU A 65 -4.69 -15.06 -7.12
CA LEU A 65 -5.04 -15.18 -5.68
C LEU A 65 -3.90 -14.68 -4.78
N GLY A 66 -2.64 -14.94 -5.15
CA GLY A 66 -1.47 -14.43 -4.47
C GLY A 66 -1.37 -12.91 -4.51
N GLU A 67 -1.62 -12.30 -5.67
CA GLU A 67 -1.67 -10.83 -5.82
C GLU A 67 -2.76 -10.20 -4.95
N VAL A 68 -3.97 -10.79 -4.93
CA VAL A 68 -5.06 -10.34 -4.05
C VAL A 68 -4.64 -10.45 -2.58
N ALA A 69 -4.07 -11.58 -2.16
CA ALA A 69 -3.63 -11.78 -0.79
C ALA A 69 -2.54 -10.75 -0.39
N PHE A 70 -1.58 -10.49 -1.27
CA PHE A 70 -0.52 -9.50 -1.07
C PHE A 70 -1.09 -8.08 -0.98
N ALA A 71 -2.08 -7.74 -1.80
CA ALA A 71 -2.72 -6.42 -1.80
C ALA A 71 -3.42 -6.09 -0.47
N TYR A 72 -3.75 -7.10 0.36
CA TYR A 72 -4.34 -6.97 1.70
C TYR A 72 -3.34 -7.24 2.84
N ALA A 73 -2.02 -7.17 2.62
CA ALA A 73 -0.97 -7.45 3.61
C ALA A 73 -0.80 -6.37 4.72
N GLY A 74 -1.86 -5.65 5.09
CA GLY A 74 -1.85 -4.61 6.15
C GLY A 74 -1.81 -5.15 7.58
N HIS A 75 -2.01 -6.45 7.78
CA HIS A 75 -2.15 -7.08 9.11
C HIS A 75 -0.94 -6.87 10.03
N ASN A 76 0.26 -6.73 9.47
CA ASN A 76 1.51 -6.58 10.23
C ASN A 76 1.61 -5.25 11.00
N VAL A 77 0.82 -4.24 10.61
CA VAL A 77 0.84 -2.90 11.25
C VAL A 77 -0.39 -2.65 12.13
N VAL A 78 -1.40 -3.53 12.08
CA VAL A 78 -2.68 -3.37 12.81
C VAL A 78 -2.45 -3.24 14.32
N LEU A 79 -1.61 -4.09 14.91
CA LEU A 79 -1.36 -4.06 16.36
C LEU A 79 -0.61 -2.80 16.78
N GLU A 80 0.30 -2.31 15.95
CA GLU A 80 1.06 -1.09 16.21
C GLU A 80 0.15 0.15 16.16
N ILE A 81 -0.72 0.23 15.14
CA ILE A 81 -1.75 1.28 15.06
C ILE A 81 -2.65 1.22 16.30
N GLN A 82 -3.12 0.02 16.67
CA GLN A 82 -4.00 -0.15 17.83
C GLN A 82 -3.31 0.26 19.15
N ALA A 83 -2.00 0.04 19.29
CA ALA A 83 -1.24 0.43 20.46
C ALA A 83 -1.14 1.95 20.64
N THR A 84 -1.29 2.74 19.58
CA THR A 84 -1.29 4.21 19.64
C THR A 84 -2.65 4.81 20.03
N ILE A 85 -3.73 4.02 19.99
CA ILE A 85 -5.08 4.48 20.32
C ILE A 85 -5.22 4.58 21.85
N PRO A 86 -5.62 5.73 22.41
CA PRO A 86 -5.88 5.86 23.84
C PRO A 86 -6.87 4.81 24.32
N SER A 87 -6.51 4.08 25.39
CA SER A 87 -7.38 3.06 25.99
C SER A 87 -7.28 3.06 27.51
N THR A 88 -8.40 2.72 28.16
CA THR A 88 -8.50 2.47 29.61
C THR A 88 -9.12 1.08 29.84
N PRO A 89 -9.03 0.50 31.05
CA PRO A 89 -9.71 -0.76 31.36
C PRO A 89 -11.21 -0.74 31.04
N GLU A 90 -11.89 0.40 31.21
CA GLU A 90 -13.31 0.56 30.87
C GLU A 90 -13.56 0.87 29.39
N LYS A 91 -12.54 1.34 28.65
CA LYS A 91 -12.63 1.75 27.24
C LYS A 91 -11.51 1.10 26.41
N PRO A 92 -11.70 -0.16 25.97
CA PRO A 92 -10.68 -0.87 25.19
C PRO A 92 -10.49 -0.27 23.79
N SER A 93 -9.25 -0.24 23.30
CA SER A 93 -8.89 0.27 21.97
C SER A 93 -9.49 -0.54 20.80
N LYS A 94 -9.97 -1.76 21.07
CA LYS A 94 -10.61 -2.65 20.07
C LYS A 94 -11.78 -1.98 19.35
N GLY A 95 -12.61 -1.20 20.06
CA GLY A 95 -13.79 -0.55 19.49
C GLY A 95 -13.41 0.50 18.43
N PRO A 96 -12.62 1.53 18.80
CA PRO A 96 -12.10 2.50 17.83
C PRO A 96 -11.28 1.86 16.70
N MET A 97 -10.45 0.86 17.01
CA MET A 97 -9.66 0.15 16.01
C MET A 97 -10.54 -0.53 14.96
N TRP A 98 -11.60 -1.22 15.38
CA TRP A 98 -12.55 -1.86 14.46
C TRP A 98 -13.19 -0.85 13.51
N LYS A 99 -13.62 0.31 14.02
CA LYS A 99 -14.17 1.39 13.17
C LYS A 99 -13.14 1.87 12.15
N GLY A 100 -11.88 2.03 12.58
CA GLY A 100 -10.77 2.40 11.70
C GLY A 100 -10.54 1.37 10.59
N VAL A 101 -10.52 0.08 10.92
CA VAL A 101 -10.38 -1.02 9.96
C VAL A 101 -11.52 -1.03 8.95
N VAL A 102 -12.78 -0.89 9.40
CA VAL A 102 -13.94 -0.86 8.51
C VAL A 102 -13.84 0.29 7.50
N VAL A 103 -13.49 1.49 7.95
CA VAL A 103 -13.29 2.65 7.06
C VAL A 103 -12.13 2.40 6.10
N ALA A 104 -10.99 1.91 6.59
CA ALA A 104 -9.82 1.63 5.76
C ALA A 104 -10.13 0.62 4.64
N TYR A 105 -10.79 -0.49 4.96
CA TYR A 105 -11.16 -1.51 3.96
C TYR A 105 -12.25 -1.03 3.00
N THR A 106 -13.14 -0.14 3.45
CA THR A 106 -14.11 0.51 2.55
C THR A 106 -13.37 1.38 1.53
N VAL A 107 -12.39 2.16 1.96
CA VAL A 107 -11.56 2.97 1.05
C VAL A 107 -10.75 2.09 0.10
N VAL A 108 -10.14 1.01 0.59
CA VAL A 108 -9.42 0.04 -0.26
C VAL A 108 -10.35 -0.54 -1.32
N ALA A 109 -11.57 -0.93 -0.96
CA ALA A 109 -12.56 -1.43 -1.91
C ALA A 109 -12.90 -0.37 -2.98
N LEU A 110 -13.09 0.89 -2.59
CA LEU A 110 -13.34 2.00 -3.52
C LEU A 110 -12.15 2.31 -4.45
N CYS A 111 -10.93 1.96 -4.05
CA CYS A 111 -9.76 2.08 -4.94
C CYS A 111 -9.62 0.87 -5.87
N TYR A 112 -9.71 -0.35 -5.32
CA TYR A 112 -9.36 -1.57 -6.04
C TYR A 112 -10.46 -2.02 -7.00
N PHE A 113 -11.73 -2.03 -6.57
CA PHE A 113 -12.81 -2.55 -7.43
C PHE A 113 -13.01 -1.71 -8.69
N PRO A 114 -13.09 -0.37 -8.64
CA PRO A 114 -13.21 0.41 -9.87
C PRO A 114 -12.02 0.23 -10.81
N VAL A 115 -10.79 0.23 -10.31
CA VAL A 115 -9.60 0.02 -11.12
C VAL A 115 -9.60 -1.36 -11.78
N ALA A 116 -9.92 -2.41 -11.03
CA ALA A 116 -9.95 -3.78 -11.55
C ALA A 116 -11.09 -4.00 -12.55
N LEU A 117 -12.31 -3.58 -12.20
CA LEU A 117 -13.51 -3.80 -13.02
C LEU A 117 -13.48 -2.95 -14.28
N ILE A 118 -13.24 -1.64 -14.15
CA ILE A 118 -13.20 -0.72 -15.30
C ILE A 118 -11.96 -0.98 -16.14
N GLY A 119 -10.80 -1.22 -15.51
CA GLY A 119 -9.57 -1.54 -16.24
C GLY A 119 -9.71 -2.81 -17.08
N TYR A 120 -10.24 -3.89 -16.49
CA TYR A 120 -10.49 -5.12 -17.24
C TYR A 120 -11.59 -4.93 -18.28
N TYR A 121 -12.65 -4.18 -17.99
CA TYR A 121 -13.69 -3.84 -18.98
C TYR A 121 -13.14 -3.04 -20.16
N THR A 122 -12.18 -2.14 -19.93
CA THR A 122 -11.62 -1.30 -20.99
C THR A 122 -10.59 -2.05 -21.86
N PHE A 123 -9.72 -2.86 -21.23
CA PHE A 123 -8.54 -3.45 -21.87
C PHE A 123 -8.59 -4.97 -22.03
N GLY A 124 -9.51 -5.66 -21.34
CA GLY A 124 -9.64 -7.12 -21.36
C GLY A 124 -8.33 -7.81 -20.97
N ASN A 125 -8.01 -8.88 -21.69
CA ASN A 125 -6.82 -9.70 -21.49
C ASN A 125 -5.52 -9.01 -21.96
N SER A 126 -5.61 -7.85 -22.63
CA SER A 126 -4.45 -7.02 -23.01
C SER A 126 -4.02 -6.06 -21.90
N VAL A 127 -4.76 -5.99 -20.78
CA VAL A 127 -4.38 -5.16 -19.62
C VAL A 127 -2.99 -5.53 -19.12
N SER A 128 -2.18 -4.51 -18.88
CA SER A 128 -0.84 -4.64 -18.31
C SER A 128 -0.92 -4.70 -16.78
N ASP A 129 0.06 -5.32 -16.12
CA ASP A 129 0.11 -5.42 -14.66
C ASP A 129 0.04 -4.03 -13.98
N ASN A 130 0.63 -3.02 -14.63
CA ASN A 130 0.40 -1.62 -14.30
C ASN A 130 -0.57 -0.99 -15.30
N ILE A 131 -1.81 -0.78 -14.86
CA ILE A 131 -2.88 -0.18 -15.66
C ILE A 131 -2.53 1.21 -16.23
N LEU A 132 -1.67 1.99 -15.55
CA LEU A 132 -1.24 3.30 -16.05
C LEU A 132 -0.47 3.20 -17.36
N ILE A 133 0.20 2.05 -17.61
CA ILE A 133 0.88 1.78 -18.88
C ILE A 133 -0.16 1.47 -19.96
N SER A 134 -1.22 0.74 -19.64
CA SER A 134 -2.32 0.41 -20.58
C SER A 134 -3.05 1.65 -21.11
N LEU A 135 -3.05 2.76 -20.34
CA LEU A 135 -3.60 4.04 -20.79
C LEU A 135 -2.92 4.58 -22.06
N ASN A 136 -1.60 4.39 -22.24
CA ASN A 136 -0.77 4.88 -23.36
C ASN A 136 -0.75 6.42 -23.60
N LYS A 137 -1.90 7.10 -23.56
CA LYS A 137 -2.07 8.55 -23.73
C LYS A 137 -3.21 9.07 -22.83
N PRO A 138 -3.18 10.36 -22.45
CA PRO A 138 -2.10 11.32 -22.68
C PRO A 138 -0.94 11.11 -21.71
N THR A 139 0.30 11.27 -22.20
CA THR A 139 1.52 10.96 -21.45
C THR A 139 1.67 11.78 -20.17
N TRP A 140 1.26 13.05 -20.16
CA TRP A 140 1.35 13.90 -18.97
C TRP A 140 0.54 13.35 -17.79
N LEU A 141 -0.62 12.74 -18.06
CA LEU A 141 -1.49 12.18 -17.04
C LEU A 141 -0.87 10.93 -16.42
N ILE A 142 -0.25 10.09 -17.26
CA ILE A 142 0.50 8.91 -16.83
C ILE A 142 1.70 9.33 -15.97
N VAL A 143 2.44 10.36 -16.37
CA VAL A 143 3.57 10.90 -15.59
C VAL A 143 3.09 11.43 -14.24
N LEU A 144 1.99 12.19 -14.21
CA LEU A 144 1.42 12.70 -12.96
C LEU A 144 0.98 11.57 -12.02
N ALA A 145 0.28 10.57 -12.54
CA ALA A 145 -0.14 9.40 -11.76
C ALA A 145 1.06 8.63 -11.20
N ASN A 146 2.11 8.42 -12.00
CA ASN A 146 3.34 7.79 -11.52
C ASN A 146 4.05 8.63 -10.46
N ALA A 147 4.05 9.97 -10.56
CA ALA A 147 4.59 10.83 -9.51
C ALA A 147 3.83 10.66 -8.18
N PHE A 148 2.50 10.56 -8.24
CA PHE A 148 1.68 10.25 -7.07
C PHE A 148 1.98 8.86 -6.49
N VAL A 149 2.15 7.84 -7.33
CA VAL A 149 2.59 6.50 -6.90
C VAL A 149 3.92 6.58 -6.16
N VAL A 150 4.90 7.33 -6.67
CA VAL A 150 6.20 7.51 -6.01
C VAL A 150 6.05 8.15 -4.63
N ILE A 151 5.29 9.24 -4.52
CA ILE A 151 5.06 9.91 -3.22
C ILE A 151 4.35 8.97 -2.24
N HIS A 152 3.34 8.23 -2.72
CA HIS A 152 2.64 7.22 -1.93
C HIS A 152 3.61 6.15 -1.40
N ILE A 153 4.43 5.55 -2.25
CA ILE A 153 5.40 4.52 -1.87
C ILE A 153 6.40 5.05 -0.84
N ILE A 154 6.86 6.30 -0.99
CA ILE A 154 7.78 6.92 -0.03
C ILE A 154 7.15 6.95 1.38
N GLY A 155 5.89 7.36 1.49
CA GLY A 155 5.17 7.39 2.76
C GLY A 155 4.85 5.99 3.30
N SER A 156 4.43 5.07 2.43
CA SER A 156 4.09 3.69 2.78
C SER A 156 5.31 2.92 3.32
N TYR A 157 6.49 3.07 2.69
CA TYR A 157 7.73 2.48 3.23
C TYR A 157 7.98 2.94 4.66
N GLN A 158 7.78 4.23 4.95
CA GLN A 158 8.02 4.76 6.28
C GLN A 158 7.08 4.15 7.31
N LEU A 159 5.80 3.94 6.96
CA LEU A 159 4.83 3.26 7.84
C LEU A 159 5.21 1.80 8.11
N TYR A 160 5.72 1.08 7.11
CA TYR A 160 6.15 -0.31 7.26
C TYR A 160 7.50 -0.47 7.97
N ALA A 161 8.39 0.52 7.88
CA ALA A 161 9.71 0.45 8.46
C ALA A 161 9.71 0.67 9.99
N ILE A 162 8.81 1.52 10.52
CA ILE A 162 8.76 1.83 11.97
C ILE A 162 8.58 0.57 12.84
N PRO A 163 7.60 -0.32 12.60
CA PRO A 163 7.44 -1.53 13.42
C PRO A 163 8.68 -2.43 13.37
N VAL A 164 9.36 -2.46 12.23
CA VAL A 164 10.60 -3.24 12.08
C VAL A 164 11.73 -2.62 12.88
N PHE A 165 11.89 -1.29 12.83
CA PHE A 165 12.85 -0.57 13.67
C PHE A 165 12.57 -0.82 15.16
N ASP A 166 11.32 -0.68 15.59
CA ASP A 166 10.92 -0.86 16.98
C ASP A 166 11.10 -2.31 17.45
N MET A 167 10.84 -3.30 16.59
CA MET A 167 11.12 -4.72 16.86
C MET A 167 12.63 -4.97 17.06
N VAL A 168 13.47 -4.46 16.16
CA VAL A 168 14.93 -4.63 16.23
C VAL A 168 15.51 -3.93 17.46
N GLU A 169 15.10 -2.68 17.72
CA GLU A 169 15.51 -1.91 18.89
C GLU A 169 15.08 -2.60 20.19
N THR A 170 13.83 -3.09 20.26
CA THR A 170 13.31 -3.83 21.42
C THR A 170 14.10 -5.10 21.68
N TYR A 171 14.45 -5.85 20.63
CA TYR A 171 15.28 -7.05 20.74
C TYR A 171 16.69 -6.71 21.29
N LEU A 172 17.33 -5.66 20.76
CA LEU A 172 18.67 -5.27 21.18
C LEU A 172 18.70 -4.77 22.63
N VAL A 173 17.70 -3.99 23.04
CA VAL A 173 17.63 -3.48 24.42
C VAL A 173 17.20 -4.56 25.41
N LYS A 174 16.10 -5.29 25.15
CA LYS A 174 15.54 -6.24 26.13
C LYS A 174 16.26 -7.58 26.17
N LYS A 175 16.65 -8.12 25.00
CA LYS A 175 17.22 -9.47 24.89
C LYS A 175 18.75 -9.46 24.83
N ARG A 176 19.35 -8.49 24.12
CA ARG A 176 20.82 -8.33 24.05
C ARG A 176 21.39 -7.38 25.10
N ARG A 177 20.54 -6.76 25.93
CA ARG A 177 20.91 -5.87 27.04
C ARG A 177 21.75 -4.65 26.62
N PHE A 178 21.58 -4.17 25.39
CA PHE A 178 22.22 -2.94 24.94
C PHE A 178 21.59 -1.73 25.63
N LYS A 179 22.40 -0.68 25.87
CA LYS A 179 21.87 0.56 26.46
C LYS A 179 21.03 1.30 25.41
N PRO A 180 19.79 1.74 25.75
CA PRO A 180 18.96 2.53 24.85
C PRO A 180 19.60 3.91 24.69
N THR A 181 20.42 4.08 23.66
CA THR A 181 21.14 5.31 23.36
C THR A 181 20.75 5.82 21.99
N TRP A 182 20.91 7.12 21.77
CA TRP A 182 20.71 7.70 20.44
C TRP A 182 21.60 7.04 19.38
N TYR A 183 22.84 6.67 19.73
CA TYR A 183 23.75 5.95 18.84
C TYR A 183 23.22 4.57 18.43
N LEU A 184 22.66 3.82 19.38
CA LEU A 184 22.04 2.53 19.08
C LEU A 184 20.91 2.70 18.06
N ARG A 185 20.01 3.66 18.33
CA ARG A 185 18.88 3.98 17.46
C ARG A 185 19.32 4.49 16.09
N PHE A 186 20.37 5.30 16.04
CA PHE A 186 20.95 5.77 14.79
C PHE A 186 21.52 4.61 13.97
N VAL A 187 22.34 3.74 14.56
CA VAL A 187 22.94 2.61 13.85
C VAL A 187 21.90 1.60 13.38
N THR A 188 20.92 1.25 14.21
CA THR A 188 19.89 0.25 13.87
C THR A 188 18.99 0.72 12.74
N ARG A 189 18.59 2.00 12.76
CA ARG A 189 17.72 2.57 11.71
C ARG A 189 18.47 2.79 10.40
N ASN A 190 19.77 3.08 10.44
CA ASN A 190 20.59 3.24 9.24
C ASN A 190 21.08 1.93 8.62
N LEU A 191 21.19 0.84 9.39
CA LEU A 191 21.53 -0.48 8.82
C LEU A 191 20.38 -1.10 8.03
N TYR A 192 19.14 -0.64 8.26
CA TYR A 192 17.93 -1.19 7.63
C TYR A 192 17.42 -0.34 6.46
N VAL A 193 17.79 0.96 6.41
CA VAL A 193 17.47 1.89 5.30
C VAL A 193 18.54 1.80 4.23
#